data_AF-A0A6B2T901-F1
#
_entry.id   AF-A0A6B2T901-F1
#
_cell.length_a   1.000
_cell.length_b   1.000
_cell.length_c   1.000
_cell.angle_alpha   90.00
_cell.angle_beta   90.00
_cell.angle_gamma   90.00
#
_symmetry.space_group_name_H-M   'P 1'
#
loop_
_entity.id
_entity.type
_entity.pdbx_description
1 polymer ?
#
loop_
_entity_poly.entity_id
_entity_poly.type
_entity_poly.pdbx_seq_one_letter_code
_entity_poly.pdbx_strand_id
1 'polypeptide(L)'
;MKGDGDVVPIVQAGPTATKLDVVFIGDGYTASQQEDFHADVRAKWAKVSAVEPYASYKSLFNVWALDAVSRQSGVSNDPTNGTVKDTALGSAFFCDGIERLLCVDTNKVESYAKKAADPDLVIVLANSTKYGGAGYNDITSPYGYDGIATASSDNAQSDQVVVHETGHSLGKLADEYWYEEYGTYTGAEPWESNISKLTAAQLTAQKKKWYRWIGRTSPDGGTVGAYEGGGYHPRGLHRPTKDSIMRTLGREFNLPGREAMIAGFHRHASVVTAVTPTDQAVRRDGKVRVRAAHGIRLRWSVDGREVRRARGDLV
;
A
#
# COMPACT_ATOMS: atom_id res chain seq x y z
N MET A 1 19.36 1.26 -21.92
CA MET A 1 19.65 -0.08 -22.47
C MET A 1 18.43 -0.54 -23.26
N LYS A 2 18.50 -1.58 -24.11
CA LYS A 2 17.27 -2.08 -24.77
C LYS A 2 16.28 -2.54 -23.68
N GLY A 3 15.02 -2.12 -23.76
CA GLY A 3 13.96 -2.45 -22.80
C GLY A 3 13.95 -1.60 -21.52
N ASP A 4 14.93 -0.71 -21.32
CA ASP A 4 14.99 0.11 -20.11
C ASP A 4 13.90 1.19 -20.11
N GLY A 5 13.02 1.13 -19.12
CA GLY A 5 11.84 1.97 -18.98
C GLY A 5 10.58 1.40 -19.65
N ASP A 6 10.61 0.17 -20.17
CA ASP A 6 9.41 -0.47 -20.70
C ASP A 6 8.41 -0.71 -19.57
N VAL A 7 7.12 -0.52 -19.88
CA VAL A 7 6.01 -0.72 -18.95
C VAL A 7 5.16 -1.88 -19.47
N VAL A 8 5.05 -2.94 -18.67
CA VAL A 8 4.36 -4.18 -19.02
C VAL A 8 3.11 -4.34 -18.14
N PRO A 9 1.91 -4.51 -18.73
CA PRO A 9 0.71 -4.79 -17.96
C PRO A 9 0.77 -6.18 -17.33
N ILE A 10 0.49 -6.26 -16.03
CA ILE A 10 0.38 -7.53 -15.28
C ILE A 10 -1.09 -7.82 -14.94
N VAL A 11 -1.83 -6.80 -14.49
CA VAL A 11 -3.27 -6.86 -14.25
C VAL A 11 -3.91 -5.58 -14.80
N GLN A 12 -4.98 -5.71 -15.58
CA GLN A 12 -5.75 -4.60 -16.11
C GLN A 12 -7.23 -4.77 -15.72
N ALA A 13 -7.62 -4.15 -14.60
CA ALA A 13 -8.99 -4.17 -14.11
C ALA A 13 -9.86 -3.06 -14.71
N GLY A 14 -9.27 -2.03 -15.33
CA GLY A 14 -9.98 -0.95 -15.99
C GLY A 14 -9.07 0.25 -16.34
N PRO A 15 -9.67 1.39 -16.76
CA PRO A 15 -8.93 2.61 -17.05
C PRO A 15 -8.21 3.16 -15.80
N THR A 16 -6.99 3.67 -15.97
CA THR A 16 -6.13 4.17 -14.88
C THR A 16 -6.83 5.24 -14.04
N ALA A 17 -7.53 6.17 -14.69
CA ALA A 17 -8.32 7.23 -14.04
C ALA A 17 -9.45 6.75 -13.08
N THR A 18 -9.71 5.44 -13.00
CA THR A 18 -10.77 4.87 -12.14
C THR A 18 -10.27 3.70 -11.29
N LYS A 19 -9.02 3.32 -11.43
CA LYS A 19 -8.36 2.22 -10.74
C LYS A 19 -7.22 2.76 -9.90
N LEU A 20 -6.72 1.91 -9.02
CA LEU A 20 -5.48 2.15 -8.31
C LEU A 20 -4.37 1.46 -9.10
N ASP A 21 -3.45 2.22 -9.64
CA ASP A 21 -2.35 1.76 -10.47
C ASP A 21 -1.10 1.52 -9.62
N VAL A 22 -0.84 0.23 -9.37
CA VAL A 22 0.37 -0.23 -8.65
C VAL A 22 1.48 -0.47 -9.66
N VAL A 23 2.59 0.25 -9.53
CA VAL A 23 3.75 0.11 -10.40
C VAL A 23 4.87 -0.58 -9.64
N PHE A 24 5.17 -1.81 -10.04
CA PHE A 24 6.36 -2.51 -9.60
C PHE A 24 7.55 -2.07 -10.45
N ILE A 25 8.67 -1.70 -9.83
CA ILE A 25 9.92 -1.37 -10.51
C ILE A 25 11.00 -2.35 -10.05
N GLY A 26 11.65 -3.06 -10.97
CA GLY A 26 12.68 -4.03 -10.64
C GLY A 26 14.04 -3.36 -10.45
N ASP A 27 14.77 -3.67 -9.37
CA ASP A 27 16.16 -3.26 -9.20
C ASP A 27 17.08 -4.47 -8.98
N GLY A 28 18.32 -4.38 -9.47
CA GLY A 28 19.25 -5.52 -9.48
C GLY A 28 18.90 -6.61 -10.49
N TYR A 29 17.97 -6.37 -11.42
CA TYR A 29 17.69 -7.24 -12.57
C TYR A 29 18.41 -6.71 -13.81
N THR A 30 19.27 -7.54 -14.41
CA THR A 30 19.96 -7.19 -15.66
C THR A 30 19.04 -7.28 -16.87
N ALA A 31 19.51 -6.86 -18.04
CA ALA A 31 18.73 -6.93 -19.29
C ALA A 31 18.23 -8.34 -19.62
N SER A 32 18.99 -9.39 -19.24
CA SER A 32 18.61 -10.79 -19.45
C SER A 32 17.68 -11.35 -18.38
N GLN A 33 17.37 -10.59 -17.33
CA GLN A 33 16.56 -11.03 -16.18
C GLN A 33 15.21 -10.28 -16.09
N GLN A 34 14.82 -9.51 -17.10
CA GLN A 34 13.55 -8.76 -17.05
C GLN A 34 12.33 -9.69 -17.05
N GLU A 35 12.40 -10.84 -17.73
CA GLU A 35 11.33 -11.85 -17.65
C GLU A 35 11.23 -12.50 -16.25
N ASP A 36 12.36 -12.67 -15.57
CA ASP A 36 12.39 -13.14 -14.17
C ASP A 36 11.71 -12.09 -13.27
N PHE A 37 12.06 -10.81 -13.43
CA PHE A 37 11.38 -9.71 -12.73
C PHE A 37 9.86 -9.72 -12.97
N HIS A 38 9.40 -9.86 -14.22
CA HIS A 38 7.96 -9.92 -14.49
C HIS A 38 7.29 -11.14 -13.84
N ALA A 39 7.99 -12.28 -13.79
CA ALA A 39 7.51 -13.47 -13.09
C ALA A 39 7.40 -13.22 -11.59
N ASP A 40 8.38 -12.53 -11.00
CA ASP A 40 8.36 -12.13 -9.59
C ASP A 40 7.20 -11.18 -9.30
N VAL A 41 6.92 -10.20 -10.17
CA VAL A 41 5.76 -9.31 -10.01
C VAL A 41 4.45 -10.09 -10.04
N ARG A 42 4.28 -11.01 -11.00
CA ARG A 42 3.09 -11.88 -11.07
C ARG A 42 2.92 -12.71 -9.80
N ALA A 43 3.98 -13.35 -9.33
CA ALA A 43 3.97 -14.18 -8.13
C ALA A 43 3.72 -13.34 -6.86
N LYS A 44 4.37 -12.18 -6.74
CA LYS A 44 4.19 -11.25 -5.62
C LYS A 44 2.76 -10.76 -5.55
N TRP A 45 2.24 -10.24 -6.65
CA TRP A 45 0.88 -9.71 -6.69
C TRP A 45 -0.16 -10.79 -6.41
N ALA A 46 0.04 -12.02 -6.90
CA ALA A 46 -0.87 -13.13 -6.60
C ALA A 46 -1.01 -13.37 -5.08
N LYS A 47 0.09 -13.30 -4.32
CA LYS A 47 0.08 -13.47 -2.87
C LYS A 47 -0.45 -12.24 -2.13
N VAL A 48 0.02 -11.04 -2.49
CA VAL A 48 -0.44 -9.76 -1.89
C VAL A 48 -1.94 -9.60 -2.06
N SER A 49 -2.46 -9.84 -3.27
CA SER A 49 -3.89 -9.74 -3.59
C SER A 49 -4.74 -10.87 -3.00
N ALA A 50 -4.15 -11.82 -2.27
CA ALA A 50 -4.86 -12.83 -1.48
C ALA A 50 -4.99 -12.43 0.00
N VAL A 51 -4.30 -11.37 0.44
CA VAL A 51 -4.39 -10.84 1.79
C VAL A 51 -5.51 -9.79 1.85
N GLU A 52 -6.26 -9.76 2.93
CA GLU A 52 -7.28 -8.74 3.16
C GLU A 52 -6.66 -7.41 3.66
N PRO A 53 -7.15 -6.23 3.24
CA PRO A 53 -8.33 -6.00 2.41
C PRO A 53 -8.10 -6.10 0.89
N TYR A 54 -6.88 -6.37 0.40
CA TYR A 54 -6.63 -6.47 -1.04
C TYR A 54 -7.50 -7.51 -1.73
N ALA A 55 -7.71 -8.68 -1.11
CA ALA A 55 -8.52 -9.76 -1.67
C ALA A 55 -9.96 -9.31 -1.98
N SER A 56 -10.65 -8.73 -1.01
CA SER A 56 -12.02 -8.22 -1.19
C SER A 56 -12.10 -7.05 -2.19
N TYR A 57 -11.01 -6.32 -2.40
CA TYR A 57 -10.96 -5.13 -3.26
C TYR A 57 -10.13 -5.31 -4.52
N LYS A 58 -9.77 -6.54 -4.88
CA LYS A 58 -8.82 -6.86 -5.97
C LYS A 58 -9.18 -6.22 -7.32
N SER A 59 -10.47 -6.02 -7.59
CA SER A 59 -10.98 -5.38 -8.81
C SER A 59 -10.72 -3.86 -8.90
N LEU A 60 -10.19 -3.25 -7.85
CA LEU A 60 -9.79 -1.84 -7.85
C LEU A 60 -8.41 -1.63 -8.48
N PHE A 61 -7.59 -2.67 -8.60
CA PHE A 61 -6.18 -2.53 -8.90
C PHE A 61 -5.85 -2.83 -10.36
N ASN A 62 -5.10 -1.93 -10.98
CA ASN A 62 -4.22 -2.25 -12.09
C ASN A 62 -2.82 -2.54 -11.53
N VAL A 63 -2.06 -3.39 -12.21
CA VAL A 63 -0.68 -3.71 -11.83
C VAL A 63 0.20 -3.68 -13.06
N TRP A 64 1.31 -2.96 -12.94
CA TRP A 64 2.30 -2.77 -13.99
C TRP A 64 3.67 -3.20 -13.49
N ALA A 65 4.44 -3.85 -14.35
CA ALA A 65 5.88 -4.03 -14.17
C ALA A 65 6.60 -2.97 -15.01
N LEU A 66 7.60 -2.33 -14.43
CA LEU A 66 8.41 -1.30 -15.06
C LEU A 66 9.88 -1.70 -15.01
N ASP A 67 10.48 -1.86 -16.18
CA ASP A 67 11.80 -2.43 -16.35
C ASP A 67 12.88 -1.38 -16.10
N ALA A 68 13.49 -1.41 -14.91
CA ALA A 68 14.69 -0.62 -14.62
C ALA A 68 15.93 -1.51 -14.75
N VAL A 69 16.59 -1.43 -15.91
CA VAL A 69 17.62 -2.38 -16.30
C VAL A 69 18.92 -2.06 -15.54
N SER A 70 19.29 -2.92 -14.60
CA SER A 70 20.53 -2.82 -13.83
C SER A 70 21.73 -3.33 -14.61
N ARG A 71 22.92 -2.77 -14.33
CA ARG A 71 24.19 -3.26 -14.92
C ARG A 71 24.67 -4.53 -14.25
N GLN A 72 24.33 -4.74 -12.98
CA GLN A 72 24.71 -5.91 -12.21
C GLN A 72 23.50 -6.59 -11.59
N SER A 73 23.57 -7.91 -11.49
CA SER A 73 22.58 -8.72 -10.77
C SER A 73 22.82 -8.61 -9.26
N GLY A 74 21.73 -8.57 -8.50
CA GLY A 74 21.74 -8.41 -7.05
C GLY A 74 21.75 -6.95 -6.63
N VAL A 75 21.76 -6.71 -5.31
CA VAL A 75 21.75 -5.36 -4.72
C VAL A 75 22.92 -5.16 -3.76
N SER A 76 23.19 -3.91 -3.37
CA SER A 76 24.30 -3.61 -2.46
C SER A 76 24.06 -4.18 -1.06
N ASN A 77 25.14 -4.54 -0.37
CA ASN A 77 25.17 -5.20 0.94
C ASN A 77 24.55 -6.61 1.00
N ASP A 78 24.48 -7.29 -0.16
CA ASP A 78 24.06 -8.68 -0.33
C ASP A 78 25.01 -9.38 -1.33
N PRO A 79 25.64 -10.53 -1.00
CA PRO A 79 25.42 -11.38 0.19
C PRO A 79 26.07 -10.90 1.48
N THR A 80 27.04 -9.99 1.41
CA THR A 80 27.77 -9.49 2.60
C THR A 80 27.71 -7.98 2.68
N ASN A 81 27.65 -7.45 3.91
CA ASN A 81 27.76 -6.03 4.16
C ASN A 81 29.10 -5.49 3.59
N GLY A 82 29.04 -4.38 2.87
CA GLY A 82 30.17 -3.81 2.12
C GLY A 82 30.22 -4.21 0.64
N THR A 83 29.37 -5.14 0.18
CA THR A 83 29.23 -5.43 -1.25
C THR A 83 28.59 -4.23 -1.96
N VAL A 84 29.20 -3.73 -3.03
CA VAL A 84 28.64 -2.63 -3.84
C VAL A 84 28.21 -3.16 -5.21
N LYS A 85 27.00 -2.79 -5.63
CA LYS A 85 26.41 -3.14 -6.92
C LYS A 85 25.97 -1.89 -7.67
N ASP A 86 26.30 -1.81 -8.97
CA ASP A 86 25.80 -0.81 -9.90
C ASP A 86 24.42 -1.22 -10.43
N THR A 87 23.38 -0.80 -9.71
CA THR A 87 21.98 -1.09 -10.01
C THR A 87 21.23 0.17 -10.45
N ALA A 88 20.11 -0.04 -11.14
CA ALA A 88 19.33 1.04 -11.73
C ALA A 88 18.75 2.01 -10.70
N LEU A 89 18.32 1.51 -9.54
CA LEU A 89 17.68 2.30 -8.47
C LEU A 89 18.55 2.44 -7.21
N GLY A 90 19.72 1.81 -7.18
CA GLY A 90 20.66 1.91 -6.06
C GLY A 90 20.17 1.22 -4.78
N SER A 91 19.44 0.11 -4.91
CA SER A 91 18.96 -0.63 -3.74
C SER A 91 20.11 -1.11 -2.85
N ALA A 92 19.96 -0.93 -1.54
CA ALA A 92 20.96 -1.33 -0.56
C ALA A 92 20.33 -1.71 0.79
N PHE A 93 20.78 -2.81 1.37
CA PHE A 93 20.49 -3.17 2.77
C PHE A 93 21.34 -2.34 3.76
N PHE A 94 21.07 -2.49 5.06
CA PHE A 94 21.81 -1.84 6.15
C PHE A 94 21.69 -0.31 6.21
N CYS A 95 20.59 0.25 5.69
CA CYS A 95 20.30 1.66 5.93
C CYS A 95 20.20 1.95 7.43
N ASP A 96 20.75 3.08 7.86
CA ASP A 96 20.81 3.50 9.25
C ASP A 96 21.40 2.43 10.20
N GLY A 97 22.22 1.52 9.66
CA GLY A 97 22.80 0.39 10.40
C GLY A 97 21.83 -0.76 10.66
N ILE A 98 20.60 -0.71 10.14
CA ILE A 98 19.57 -1.74 10.32
C ILE A 98 19.63 -2.72 9.14
N GLU A 99 20.11 -3.94 9.39
CA GLU A 99 20.35 -4.94 8.33
C GLU A 99 19.19 -5.16 7.37
N ARG A 100 17.96 -5.29 7.89
CA ARG A 100 16.76 -5.55 7.09
C ARG A 100 16.23 -4.33 6.33
N LEU A 101 16.75 -3.12 6.62
CA LEU A 101 16.24 -1.90 6.01
C LEU A 101 16.81 -1.77 4.60
N LEU A 102 15.96 -2.05 3.62
CA LEU A 102 16.27 -2.07 2.19
C LEU A 102 15.87 -0.73 1.56
N CYS A 103 16.81 0.18 1.39
CA CYS A 103 16.53 1.48 0.78
C CYS A 103 16.78 1.51 -0.70
N VAL A 104 16.29 2.57 -1.33
CA VAL A 104 16.47 2.93 -2.74
C VAL A 104 16.84 4.40 -2.86
N ASP A 105 17.42 4.78 -4.00
CA ASP A 105 17.53 6.19 -4.39
C ASP A 105 16.17 6.67 -4.91
N THR A 106 15.46 7.44 -4.09
CA THR A 106 14.09 7.90 -4.39
C THR A 106 14.02 8.79 -5.63
N ASN A 107 15.09 9.52 -5.98
CA ASN A 107 15.13 10.32 -7.21
C ASN A 107 15.22 9.43 -8.46
N LYS A 108 15.95 8.32 -8.38
CA LYS A 108 16.00 7.34 -9.47
C LYS A 108 14.66 6.63 -9.62
N VAL A 109 14.04 6.22 -8.52
CA VAL A 109 12.68 5.64 -8.51
C VAL A 109 11.70 6.59 -9.20
N GLU A 110 11.71 7.87 -8.82
CA GLU A 110 10.89 8.92 -9.44
C GLU A 110 11.12 9.03 -10.96
N SER A 111 12.39 8.97 -11.39
CA SER A 111 12.75 9.07 -12.81
C SER A 111 12.23 7.92 -13.67
N TYR A 112 11.99 6.75 -13.06
CA TYR A 112 11.34 5.61 -13.69
C TYR A 112 9.83 5.66 -13.54
N ALA A 113 9.30 5.94 -12.35
CA ALA A 113 7.86 5.95 -12.06
C ALA A 113 7.09 6.87 -13.04
N LYS A 114 7.65 8.03 -13.41
CA LYS A 114 7.04 8.95 -14.40
C LYS A 114 6.86 8.38 -15.81
N LYS A 115 7.46 7.23 -16.13
CA LYS A 115 7.27 6.52 -17.41
C LYS A 115 5.97 5.71 -17.42
N ALA A 116 5.43 5.38 -16.25
CA ALA A 116 4.08 4.83 -16.12
C ALA A 116 3.04 5.94 -16.27
N ALA A 117 1.86 5.60 -16.79
CA ALA A 117 0.86 6.58 -17.19
C ALA A 117 0.25 7.37 -16.00
N ASP A 118 0.10 6.74 -14.84
CA ASP A 118 -0.55 7.33 -13.66
C ASP A 118 -0.24 6.49 -12.39
N PRO A 119 0.99 6.48 -11.85
CA PRO A 119 1.30 5.65 -10.69
C PRO A 119 0.63 6.20 -9.42
N ASP A 120 -0.10 5.35 -8.69
CA ASP A 120 -0.67 5.69 -7.37
C ASP A 120 0.15 5.12 -6.22
N LEU A 121 0.82 3.99 -6.46
CA LEU A 121 1.69 3.31 -5.53
C LEU A 121 2.89 2.72 -6.27
N VAL A 122 4.09 2.97 -5.77
CA VAL A 122 5.32 2.37 -6.30
C VAL A 122 5.82 1.28 -5.36
N ILE A 123 6.16 0.12 -5.92
CA ILE A 123 6.80 -0.98 -5.20
C ILE A 123 8.11 -1.31 -5.91
N VAL A 124 9.24 -1.18 -5.22
CA VAL A 124 10.54 -1.63 -5.74
C VAL A 124 10.76 -3.08 -5.31
N LEU A 125 10.96 -3.98 -6.29
CA LEU A 125 11.44 -5.34 -6.03
C LEU A 125 12.94 -5.40 -6.28
N ALA A 126 13.70 -5.65 -5.22
CA ALA A 126 15.14 -5.86 -5.29
C ALA A 126 15.43 -7.34 -5.57
N ASN A 127 16.18 -7.64 -6.63
CA ASN A 127 16.64 -8.98 -6.96
C ASN A 127 17.54 -9.55 -5.85
N SER A 128 16.95 -10.24 -4.88
CA SER A 128 17.64 -10.72 -3.68
C SER A 128 16.78 -11.75 -2.93
N THR A 129 17.45 -12.71 -2.31
CA THR A 129 16.84 -13.67 -1.37
C THR A 129 16.89 -13.18 0.09
N LYS A 130 17.67 -12.14 0.39
CA LYS A 130 17.85 -11.63 1.75
C LYS A 130 16.55 -11.02 2.27
N TYR A 131 16.30 -11.11 3.57
CA TYR A 131 15.10 -10.54 4.17
C TYR A 131 15.26 -9.02 4.35
N GLY A 132 14.34 -8.26 3.79
CA GLY A 132 14.21 -6.83 4.07
C GLY A 132 13.21 -6.09 3.20
N GLY A 133 12.98 -4.85 3.61
CA GLY A 133 12.01 -3.93 3.02
C GLY A 133 12.04 -2.60 3.75
N ALA A 134 11.36 -1.61 3.18
CA ALA A 134 11.17 -0.28 3.74
C ALA A 134 9.93 0.38 3.12
N GLY A 135 9.21 1.14 3.92
CA GLY A 135 8.07 1.94 3.53
C GLY A 135 8.42 3.42 3.59
N TYR A 136 8.25 4.12 2.48
CA TYR A 136 8.41 5.57 2.38
C TYR A 136 7.04 6.20 2.23
N ASN A 137 6.55 6.82 3.30
CA ASN A 137 5.20 7.41 3.41
C ASN A 137 5.19 8.94 3.35
N ASP A 138 6.33 9.59 3.57
CA ASP A 138 6.52 11.05 3.57
C ASP A 138 7.09 11.61 2.24
N ILE A 139 7.03 10.83 1.17
CA ILE A 139 7.47 11.28 -0.15
C ILE A 139 6.35 12.12 -0.77
N THR A 140 6.70 13.32 -1.26
CA THR A 140 5.84 14.11 -2.14
C THR A 140 6.32 13.92 -3.57
N SER A 141 5.60 13.13 -4.36
CA SER A 141 5.89 13.00 -5.80
C SER A 141 5.09 14.03 -6.60
N PRO A 142 5.70 14.79 -7.52
CA PRO A 142 4.97 15.59 -8.50
C PRO A 142 4.08 14.77 -9.45
N TYR A 143 4.24 13.44 -9.51
CA TYR A 143 3.41 12.55 -10.34
C TYR A 143 2.31 11.83 -9.56
N GLY A 144 2.14 12.12 -8.26
CA GLY A 144 0.91 11.80 -7.53
C GLY A 144 0.88 10.50 -6.73
N TYR A 145 1.89 9.63 -6.81
CA TYR A 145 1.89 8.40 -6.00
C TYR A 145 2.07 8.69 -4.50
N ASP A 146 1.43 7.88 -3.67
CA ASP A 146 1.37 8.07 -2.22
C ASP A 146 2.63 7.63 -1.47
N GLY A 147 3.46 6.78 -2.06
CA GLY A 147 4.70 6.35 -1.45
C GLY A 147 5.43 5.25 -2.22
N ILE A 148 6.58 4.86 -1.68
CA ILE A 148 7.40 3.76 -2.18
C ILE A 148 7.42 2.66 -1.11
N ALA A 149 7.15 1.43 -1.51
CA ALA A 149 7.47 0.25 -0.71
C ALA A 149 8.64 -0.49 -1.35
N THR A 150 9.53 -1.08 -0.56
CA THR A 150 10.60 -1.95 -1.07
C THR A 150 10.48 -3.34 -0.49
N ALA A 151 10.84 -4.35 -1.27
CA ALA A 151 10.96 -5.71 -0.78
C ALA A 151 11.94 -6.50 -1.65
N SER A 152 12.56 -7.53 -1.08
CA SER A 152 13.37 -8.47 -1.83
C SER A 152 12.50 -9.42 -2.65
N SER A 153 12.83 -9.71 -3.90
CA SER A 153 12.02 -10.53 -4.80
C SER A 153 11.78 -11.95 -4.28
N ASP A 154 12.87 -12.61 -3.86
CA ASP A 154 12.96 -14.06 -3.66
C ASP A 154 12.95 -14.49 -2.19
N ASN A 155 12.73 -13.55 -1.27
CA ASN A 155 12.58 -13.90 0.15
C ASN A 155 11.19 -14.50 0.43
N ALA A 156 11.14 -15.59 1.20
CA ALA A 156 9.90 -16.31 1.52
C ALA A 156 8.85 -15.46 2.25
N GLN A 157 9.26 -14.42 2.97
CA GLN A 157 8.36 -13.51 3.70
C GLN A 157 8.03 -12.23 2.91
N SER A 158 8.60 -12.06 1.71
CA SER A 158 8.54 -10.77 1.00
C SER A 158 7.13 -10.37 0.59
N ASP A 159 6.21 -11.30 0.32
CA ASP A 159 4.80 -10.92 0.10
C ASP A 159 4.19 -10.25 1.34
N GLN A 160 4.48 -10.73 2.55
CA GLN A 160 4.04 -10.10 3.79
C GLN A 160 4.75 -8.78 4.04
N VAL A 161 6.03 -8.66 3.67
CA VAL A 161 6.76 -7.38 3.71
C VAL A 161 6.06 -6.38 2.82
N VAL A 162 5.74 -6.71 1.56
CA VAL A 162 5.01 -5.80 0.67
C VAL A 162 3.66 -5.37 1.28
N VAL A 163 2.90 -6.29 1.88
CA VAL A 163 1.63 -5.92 2.54
C VAL A 163 1.88 -4.97 3.72
N HIS A 164 2.90 -5.20 4.53
CA HIS A 164 3.30 -4.32 5.63
C HIS A 164 3.72 -2.92 5.13
N GLU A 165 4.67 -2.87 4.18
CA GLU A 165 5.21 -1.59 3.69
C GLU A 165 4.15 -0.76 2.96
N THR A 166 3.24 -1.40 2.24
CA THR A 166 2.09 -0.71 1.62
C THR A 166 1.06 -0.24 2.65
N GLY A 167 1.08 -0.80 3.87
CA GLY A 167 0.43 -0.23 5.05
C GLY A 167 0.90 1.19 5.37
N HIS A 168 2.19 1.46 5.24
CA HIS A 168 2.75 2.80 5.38
C HIS A 168 2.39 3.68 4.17
N SER A 169 2.63 3.21 2.94
CA SER A 169 2.47 4.05 1.75
C SER A 169 0.99 4.37 1.45
N LEU A 170 0.09 3.39 1.46
CA LEU A 170 -1.34 3.57 1.19
C LEU A 170 -2.16 3.81 2.46
N GLY A 171 -1.94 3.01 3.51
CA GLY A 171 -2.70 3.12 4.74
C GLY A 171 -2.30 4.30 5.60
N LYS A 172 -1.11 4.87 5.36
CA LYS A 172 -0.51 5.92 6.20
C LYS A 172 -0.47 5.48 7.68
N LEU A 173 -0.17 4.20 7.87
CA LEU A 173 -0.10 3.55 9.18
C LEU A 173 1.31 3.71 9.76
N ALA A 174 1.40 3.74 11.09
CA ALA A 174 2.67 3.60 11.79
C ALA A 174 2.99 2.13 12.04
N ASP A 175 4.25 1.87 12.35
CA ASP A 175 4.66 0.61 12.94
C ASP A 175 4.05 0.40 14.32
N GLU A 176 3.66 -0.83 14.63
CA GLU A 176 3.08 -1.24 15.91
C GLU A 176 4.06 -2.05 16.78
N TYR A 177 5.25 -2.36 16.26
CA TYR A 177 6.35 -2.93 17.04
C TYR A 177 7.15 -1.85 17.78
N TRP A 178 7.96 -2.29 18.73
CA TRP A 178 8.76 -1.42 19.58
C TRP A 178 10.06 -2.11 20.02
N TYR A 179 11.01 -1.30 20.48
CA TYR A 179 12.31 -1.75 20.98
C TYR A 179 12.63 -1.03 22.29
N GLU A 180 13.17 -1.76 23.28
CA GLU A 180 13.39 -1.22 24.63
C GLU A 180 14.25 0.06 24.65
N GLU A 181 15.23 0.13 23.75
CA GLU A 181 16.17 1.24 23.62
C GLU A 181 15.53 2.58 23.26
N TYR A 182 14.31 2.59 22.68
CA TYR A 182 13.58 3.82 22.35
C TYR A 182 12.88 4.46 23.55
N GLY A 183 12.73 3.74 24.67
CA GLY A 183 12.15 4.28 25.90
C GLY A 183 10.71 4.80 25.75
N THR A 184 10.36 5.82 26.53
CA THR A 184 8.98 6.37 26.54
C THR A 184 8.82 7.46 25.49
N TYR A 185 7.78 7.37 24.67
CA TYR A 185 7.42 8.43 23.75
C TYR A 185 6.86 9.66 24.49
N THR A 186 7.47 10.83 24.27
CA THR A 186 7.08 12.10 24.92
C THR A 186 6.55 13.15 23.94
N GLY A 187 6.55 12.84 22.63
CA GLY A 187 6.12 13.75 21.56
C GLY A 187 4.62 14.06 21.52
N ALA A 188 4.18 14.75 20.47
CA ALA A 188 2.77 15.10 20.25
C ALA A 188 1.91 13.85 19.95
N GLU A 189 0.58 13.99 19.97
CA GLU A 189 -0.28 12.90 19.49
C GLU A 189 0.06 12.57 18.03
N PRO A 190 0.43 11.31 17.69
CA PRO A 190 0.75 10.94 16.31
C PRO A 190 -0.45 11.17 15.39
N TRP A 191 -0.20 11.37 14.11
CA TRP A 191 -1.28 11.61 13.15
C TRP A 191 -1.85 10.30 12.61
N GLU A 192 -1.03 9.26 12.54
CA GLU A 192 -1.33 7.91 12.06
C GLU A 192 -2.52 7.29 12.80
N SER A 193 -3.34 6.55 12.08
CA SER A 193 -4.63 6.10 12.60
C SER A 193 -4.52 4.93 13.58
N ASN A 194 -3.41 4.20 13.60
CA ASN A 194 -3.20 2.97 14.37
C ASN A 194 -2.25 3.11 15.56
N ILE A 195 -1.83 4.32 15.95
CA ILE A 195 -1.15 4.56 17.22
C ILE A 195 -1.68 5.83 17.91
N SER A 196 -1.62 5.88 19.24
CA SER A 196 -2.13 7.02 20.02
C SER A 196 -1.50 7.10 21.40
N LYS A 197 -1.35 8.32 21.95
CA LYS A 197 -1.00 8.51 23.37
C LYS A 197 -2.19 8.25 24.30
N LEU A 198 -3.41 8.17 23.76
CA LEU A 198 -4.65 8.08 24.51
C LEU A 198 -4.95 6.65 24.95
N THR A 199 -5.41 6.50 26.19
CA THR A 199 -5.98 5.24 26.70
C THR A 199 -7.32 4.93 26.02
N ALA A 200 -7.78 3.68 26.11
CA ALA A 200 -9.07 3.25 25.55
C ALA A 200 -10.26 4.10 26.06
N ALA A 201 -10.25 4.48 27.35
CA ALA A 201 -11.27 5.34 27.94
C ALA A 201 -11.24 6.76 27.34
N GLN A 202 -10.04 7.33 27.16
CA GLN A 202 -9.87 8.65 26.55
C GLN A 202 -10.26 8.66 25.07
N LEU A 203 -9.89 7.64 24.30
CA LEU A 203 -10.32 7.46 22.91
C LEU A 203 -11.84 7.46 22.80
N THR A 204 -12.50 6.67 23.66
CA THR A 204 -13.97 6.56 23.71
C THR A 204 -14.63 7.89 24.08
N ALA A 205 -14.17 8.54 25.15
CA ALA A 205 -14.74 9.80 25.62
C ALA A 205 -14.55 10.94 24.61
N GLN A 206 -13.39 11.02 23.96
CA GLN A 206 -13.07 12.07 22.99
C GLN A 206 -13.53 11.76 21.56
N LYS A 207 -14.01 10.53 21.29
CA LYS A 207 -14.37 10.04 19.96
C LYS A 207 -13.24 10.22 18.93
N LYS A 208 -12.01 9.88 19.32
CA LYS A 208 -10.81 9.99 18.47
C LYS A 208 -10.29 8.63 18.00
N LYS A 209 -9.55 8.64 16.88
CA LYS A 209 -8.90 7.46 16.30
C LYS A 209 -9.87 6.29 16.18
N TRP A 210 -9.52 5.12 16.73
CA TRP A 210 -10.31 3.90 16.63
C TRP A 210 -11.39 3.71 17.70
N TYR A 211 -11.88 4.79 18.33
CA TYR A 211 -12.87 4.71 19.41
C TYR A 211 -14.10 3.84 19.07
N ARG A 212 -14.53 3.83 17.80
CA ARG A 212 -15.70 3.07 17.31
C ARG A 212 -15.50 1.55 17.40
N TRP A 213 -14.24 1.13 17.43
CA TRP A 213 -13.83 -0.26 17.38
C TRP A 213 -13.54 -0.83 18.77
N ILE A 214 -13.42 -0.01 19.82
CA ILE A 214 -13.12 -0.48 21.18
C ILE A 214 -14.09 -1.60 21.61
N GLY A 215 -13.52 -2.72 22.08
CA GLY A 215 -14.24 -3.92 22.49
C GLY A 215 -14.65 -4.87 21.36
N ARG A 216 -14.41 -4.52 20.09
CA ARG A 216 -14.75 -5.37 18.94
C ARG A 216 -13.65 -6.39 18.68
N THR A 217 -14.05 -7.60 18.28
CA THR A 217 -13.13 -8.56 17.68
C THR A 217 -12.62 -8.03 16.35
N SER A 218 -11.32 -8.16 16.13
CA SER A 218 -10.59 -7.66 14.98
C SER A 218 -10.09 -8.82 14.10
N PRO A 219 -9.94 -8.64 12.78
CA PRO A 219 -9.53 -9.70 11.86
C PRO A 219 -8.18 -10.36 12.20
N ASP A 220 -7.25 -9.63 12.82
CA ASP A 220 -5.99 -10.17 13.35
C ASP A 220 -6.17 -11.19 14.50
N GLY A 221 -7.41 -11.43 14.94
CA GLY A 221 -7.78 -12.33 16.03
C GLY A 221 -7.80 -11.67 17.41
N GLY A 222 -7.36 -10.41 17.52
CA GLY A 222 -7.40 -9.63 18.75
C GLY A 222 -8.75 -8.99 19.06
N THR A 223 -8.88 -8.46 20.27
CA THR A 223 -9.94 -7.51 20.63
C THR A 223 -9.36 -6.11 20.57
N VAL A 224 -10.07 -5.17 19.97
CA VAL A 224 -9.61 -3.78 19.91
C VAL A 224 -9.70 -3.13 21.29
N GLY A 225 -8.58 -2.57 21.74
CA GLY A 225 -8.40 -1.84 22.98
C GLY A 225 -7.41 -0.70 22.77
N ALA A 226 -6.56 -0.44 23.76
CA ALA A 226 -5.40 0.45 23.62
C ALA A 226 -4.24 -0.23 24.38
N TYR A 227 -3.41 -0.97 23.66
CA TYR A 227 -2.33 -1.77 24.22
C TYR A 227 -1.04 -0.96 24.21
N GLU A 228 -0.41 -0.75 25.36
CA GLU A 228 0.82 0.02 25.45
C GLU A 228 1.95 -0.61 24.61
N GLY A 229 2.74 0.25 23.97
CA GLY A 229 3.83 -0.08 23.06
C GLY A 229 3.41 0.02 21.59
N GLY A 230 4.21 0.72 20.79
CA GLY A 230 4.03 0.93 19.36
C GLY A 230 4.81 2.15 18.88
N GLY A 231 4.94 2.32 17.56
CA GLY A 231 5.74 3.41 16.98
C GLY A 231 7.18 3.40 17.48
N TYR A 232 7.80 2.22 17.59
CA TYR A 232 9.15 1.98 18.12
C TYR A 232 9.28 2.10 19.66
N HIS A 233 8.35 2.77 20.35
CA HIS A 233 8.45 3.04 21.78
C HIS A 233 7.70 1.99 22.63
N PRO A 234 8.33 1.38 23.66
CA PRO A 234 7.66 0.45 24.57
C PRO A 234 6.58 1.11 25.44
N ARG A 235 6.65 2.43 25.66
CA ARG A 235 5.78 3.18 26.58
C ARG A 235 5.32 4.50 25.99
N GLY A 236 4.17 5.00 26.46
CA GLY A 236 3.64 6.33 26.09
C GLY A 236 2.84 6.37 24.78
N LEU A 237 2.85 5.30 24.00
CA LEU A 237 1.97 5.07 22.85
C LEU A 237 1.20 3.76 23.02
N HIS A 238 0.02 3.70 22.42
CA HIS A 238 -0.83 2.53 22.39
C HIS A 238 -1.16 2.14 20.94
N ARG A 239 -1.27 0.84 20.69
CA ARG A 239 -1.79 0.24 19.46
C ARG A 239 -3.17 -0.39 19.67
N PRO A 240 -3.95 -0.66 18.61
CA PRO A 240 -5.36 -1.03 18.74
C PRO A 240 -5.55 -2.47 19.21
N THR A 241 -4.66 -3.38 18.82
CA THR A 241 -4.74 -4.81 19.15
C THR A 241 -3.40 -5.30 19.71
N LYS A 242 -3.36 -6.50 20.30
CA LYS A 242 -2.10 -7.07 20.78
C LYS A 242 -1.11 -7.27 19.62
N ASP A 243 -1.61 -7.64 18.45
CA ASP A 243 -0.82 -7.95 17.26
C ASP A 243 -1.55 -7.54 15.98
N SER A 244 -0.83 -7.32 14.90
CA SER A 244 -1.34 -7.02 13.56
C SER A 244 -0.20 -7.15 12.56
N ILE A 245 -0.49 -7.06 11.25
CA ILE A 245 0.59 -7.03 10.25
C ILE A 245 1.54 -5.84 10.41
N MET A 246 1.09 -4.73 11.01
CA MET A 246 1.96 -3.58 11.31
C MET A 246 2.88 -3.84 12.51
N ARG A 247 2.75 -4.99 13.17
CA ARG A 247 3.63 -5.44 14.26
C ARG A 247 4.41 -6.70 13.91
N THR A 248 3.76 -7.69 13.30
CA THR A 248 4.34 -9.00 12.98
C THR A 248 3.77 -9.51 11.66
N LEU A 249 4.66 -9.90 10.75
CA LEU A 249 4.30 -10.42 9.43
C LEU A 249 3.45 -11.71 9.53
N GLY A 250 2.59 -11.96 8.53
CA GLY A 250 1.72 -13.14 8.49
C GLY A 250 0.42 -12.99 9.28
N ARG A 251 0.11 -11.78 9.75
CA ARG A 251 -1.16 -11.40 10.40
C ARG A 251 -2.03 -10.60 9.45
N GLU A 252 -3.31 -10.44 9.77
CA GLU A 252 -4.16 -9.44 9.11
C GLU A 252 -3.91 -8.04 9.69
N PHE A 253 -4.33 -7.01 8.96
CA PHE A 253 -4.52 -5.69 9.54
C PHE A 253 -5.58 -5.73 10.65
N ASN A 254 -5.35 -4.98 11.72
CA ASN A 254 -6.40 -4.70 12.69
C ASN A 254 -7.50 -3.82 12.09
N LEU A 255 -8.67 -3.72 12.76
CA LEU A 255 -9.81 -2.94 12.23
C LEU A 255 -9.45 -1.50 11.81
N PRO A 256 -8.72 -0.71 12.62
CA PRO A 256 -8.27 0.63 12.21
C PRO A 256 -7.34 0.61 11.00
N GLY A 257 -6.39 -0.33 10.96
CA GLY A 257 -5.50 -0.51 9.83
C GLY A 257 -6.25 -0.84 8.55
N ARG A 258 -7.22 -1.76 8.63
CA ARG A 258 -8.05 -2.17 7.48
C ARG A 258 -8.93 -1.03 6.98
N GLU A 259 -9.51 -0.24 7.89
CA GLU A 259 -10.26 0.98 7.54
C GLU A 259 -9.36 1.98 6.80
N ALA A 260 -8.15 2.21 7.30
CA ALA A 260 -7.19 3.12 6.67
C ALA A 260 -6.74 2.63 5.29
N MET A 261 -6.49 1.32 5.13
CA MET A 261 -6.16 0.71 3.84
C MET A 261 -7.28 0.86 2.82
N ILE A 262 -8.53 0.58 3.21
CA ILE A 262 -9.70 0.75 2.33
C ILE A 262 -9.87 2.22 1.94
N ALA A 263 -9.68 3.15 2.88
CA ALA A 263 -9.68 4.58 2.58
C ALA A 263 -8.56 4.93 1.58
N GLY A 264 -7.37 4.35 1.73
CA GLY A 264 -6.26 4.49 0.79
C GLY A 264 -6.58 3.97 -0.60
N PHE A 265 -7.23 2.81 -0.72
CA PHE A 265 -7.67 2.29 -2.01
C PHE A 265 -8.60 3.26 -2.73
N HIS A 266 -9.53 3.87 -1.98
CA HIS A 266 -10.52 4.79 -2.52
C HIS A 266 -10.07 6.25 -2.62
N ARG A 267 -8.83 6.59 -2.25
CA ARG A 267 -8.24 7.87 -2.66
C ARG A 267 -7.99 7.91 -4.17
N HIS A 268 -7.65 6.77 -4.75
CA HIS A 268 -7.28 6.64 -6.17
C HIS A 268 -8.36 5.91 -6.99
N ALA A 269 -8.92 4.83 -6.45
CA ALA A 269 -9.94 4.06 -7.15
C ALA A 269 -11.36 4.56 -6.86
N SER A 270 -12.10 4.83 -7.93
CA SER A 270 -13.48 5.31 -7.85
C SER A 270 -14.41 4.28 -7.21
N VAL A 271 -15.20 4.73 -6.22
CA VAL A 271 -16.26 3.94 -5.58
C VAL A 271 -17.44 3.69 -6.55
N VAL A 272 -17.65 4.62 -7.49
CA VAL A 272 -18.68 4.58 -8.52
C VAL A 272 -18.05 4.96 -9.86
N THR A 273 -18.17 4.10 -10.86
CA THR A 273 -17.69 4.37 -12.22
C THR A 273 -18.87 4.50 -13.18
N ALA A 274 -18.86 5.55 -14.01
CA ALA A 274 -19.85 5.70 -15.07
C ALA A 274 -19.69 4.59 -16.11
N VAL A 275 -20.80 3.91 -16.44
CA VAL A 275 -20.86 2.98 -17.58
C VAL A 275 -21.51 3.68 -18.77
N THR A 276 -22.48 4.55 -18.51
CA THR A 276 -23.05 5.45 -19.52
C THR A 276 -22.06 6.59 -19.81
N PRO A 277 -21.78 6.92 -21.09
CA PRO A 277 -20.95 8.05 -21.47
C PRO A 277 -21.44 9.37 -20.85
N THR A 278 -20.50 10.20 -20.39
CA THR A 278 -20.77 11.47 -19.70
C THR A 278 -20.56 12.70 -20.59
N ASP A 279 -20.19 12.49 -21.85
CA ASP A 279 -19.89 13.51 -22.85
C ASP A 279 -21.12 13.96 -23.66
N GLN A 280 -22.29 13.34 -23.43
CA GLN A 280 -23.53 13.64 -24.13
C GLN A 280 -24.71 13.79 -23.18
N ALA A 281 -25.68 14.62 -23.56
CA ALA A 281 -26.91 14.78 -22.81
C ALA A 281 -27.74 13.49 -22.82
N VAL A 282 -28.18 13.06 -21.63
CA VAL A 282 -29.07 11.89 -21.48
C VAL A 282 -30.50 12.30 -21.84
N ARG A 283 -31.13 11.56 -22.75
CA ARG A 283 -32.54 11.78 -23.12
C ARG A 283 -33.47 11.40 -21.95
N ARG A 284 -34.71 11.90 -21.98
CA ARG A 284 -35.71 11.71 -20.90
C ARG A 284 -36.00 10.23 -20.57
N ASP A 285 -35.86 9.35 -21.54
CA ASP A 285 -36.05 7.89 -21.46
C ASP A 285 -34.73 7.10 -21.44
N GLY A 286 -33.60 7.80 -21.42
CA GLY A 286 -32.27 7.21 -21.37
C GLY A 286 -32.02 6.45 -20.06
N LYS A 287 -31.36 5.30 -20.16
CA LYS A 287 -30.91 4.54 -18.99
C LYS A 287 -29.49 4.97 -18.61
N VAL A 288 -29.34 5.47 -17.38
CA VAL A 288 -28.03 5.72 -16.79
C VAL A 288 -27.59 4.50 -16.01
N ARG A 289 -26.37 4.04 -16.26
CA ARG A 289 -25.75 2.90 -15.57
C ARG A 289 -24.44 3.34 -14.96
N VAL A 290 -24.23 2.89 -13.73
CA VAL A 290 -22.95 3.00 -13.03
C VAL A 290 -22.56 1.61 -12.52
N ARG A 291 -21.26 1.38 -12.40
CA ARG A 291 -20.73 0.27 -11.59
C ARG A 291 -20.40 0.81 -10.22
N ALA A 292 -20.78 0.05 -9.19
CA ALA A 292 -20.69 0.44 -7.80
C ALA A 292 -19.85 -0.60 -7.04
N ALA A 293 -18.98 -0.15 -6.13
CA ALA A 293 -18.30 -1.04 -5.20
C ALA A 293 -19.31 -1.72 -4.25
N HIS A 294 -18.93 -2.87 -3.69
CA HIS A 294 -19.78 -3.59 -2.73
C HIS A 294 -20.05 -2.74 -1.47
N GLY A 295 -21.25 -2.84 -0.90
CA GLY A 295 -21.61 -2.15 0.34
C GLY A 295 -21.93 -0.66 0.21
N ILE A 296 -21.96 -0.11 -1.00
CA ILE A 296 -22.26 1.31 -1.21
C ILE A 296 -23.76 1.55 -1.38
N ARG A 297 -24.23 2.71 -0.91
CA ARG A 297 -25.61 3.16 -1.11
C ARG A 297 -25.64 4.24 -2.19
N LEU A 298 -26.18 3.92 -3.35
CA LEU A 298 -26.36 4.88 -4.44
C LEU A 298 -27.51 5.85 -4.14
N ARG A 299 -27.29 7.13 -4.44
CA ARG A 299 -28.32 8.17 -4.50
C ARG A 299 -28.22 8.85 -5.86
N TRP A 300 -29.37 9.04 -6.49
CA TRP A 300 -29.46 9.64 -7.82
C TRP A 300 -30.11 11.01 -7.72
N SER A 301 -29.59 11.98 -8.46
CA SER A 301 -30.19 13.30 -8.62
C SER A 301 -30.21 13.73 -10.08
N VAL A 302 -31.20 14.53 -10.47
CA VAL A 302 -31.28 15.23 -11.76
C VAL A 302 -31.45 16.71 -11.43
N ASP A 303 -30.56 17.54 -11.96
CA ASP A 303 -30.53 19.00 -11.71
C ASP A 303 -30.63 19.36 -10.22
N GLY A 304 -29.85 18.63 -9.39
CA GLY A 304 -29.80 18.84 -7.94
C GLY A 304 -30.98 18.26 -7.14
N ARG A 305 -31.97 17.62 -7.79
CA ARG A 305 -33.14 17.01 -7.10
C ARG A 305 -33.01 15.49 -7.03
N GLU A 306 -33.07 14.92 -5.82
CA GLU A 306 -32.98 13.47 -5.61
C GLU A 306 -34.14 12.74 -6.33
N VAL A 307 -33.79 11.78 -7.20
CA VAL A 307 -34.74 10.89 -7.88
C VAL A 307 -34.87 9.61 -7.07
N ARG A 308 -35.73 9.62 -6.06
CA ARG A 308 -35.89 8.49 -5.12
C ARG A 308 -36.31 7.17 -5.77
N ARG A 309 -37.07 7.24 -6.87
CA ARG A 309 -37.51 6.09 -7.68
C ARG A 309 -36.38 5.45 -8.50
N ALA A 310 -35.25 6.13 -8.68
CA ALA A 310 -34.10 5.65 -9.43
C ALA A 310 -33.09 4.89 -8.55
N ARG A 311 -33.44 4.57 -7.30
CA ARG A 311 -32.72 3.59 -6.48
C ARG A 311 -32.89 2.23 -7.16
N GLY A 312 -32.04 1.97 -8.16
CA GLY A 312 -32.15 0.81 -9.03
C GLY A 312 -32.08 -0.49 -8.26
N ASP A 313 -32.54 -1.55 -8.90
CA ASP A 313 -32.31 -2.92 -8.46
C ASP A 313 -30.80 -3.18 -8.50
N LEU A 314 -30.21 -3.56 -7.36
CA LEU A 314 -28.84 -4.07 -7.31
C LEU A 314 -28.85 -5.39 -8.07
N VAL A 315 -28.31 -5.40 -9.30
CA VAL A 315 -28.06 -6.63 -10.08
C VAL A 315 -26.61 -7.04 -9.88
#